data_AF-A0A3D2H976-F1
#
_entry.id   AF-A0A3D2H976-F1
#
_cell.length_a   1.000
_cell.length_b   1.000
_cell.length_c   1.000
_cell.angle_alpha   90.00
_cell.angle_beta   90.00
_cell.angle_gamma   90.00
#
_symmetry.space_group_name_H-M   'P 1'
#
loop_
_entity.id
_entity.type
_entity.pdbx_description
1 polymer ?
#
loop_
_entity_poly.entity_id
_entity_poly.type
_entity_poly.pdbx_seq_one_letter_code
_entity_poly.pdbx_strand_id
1 'polypeptide(L)'
;MKKQLKLLAAVTLIFTTFAAHAAEPLALQQVMKDLGKNMQIVTDGISREDWTLVEHSAHLIGEHPEAPLSEKVRIMAFMGSNMGKFKSFDGQTHEAAHEMAEAAQEKDGQKVIATFQKLQIGCLACHQAFRPAFVAHFYGKSAN
;
A
#
# COMPACT_ATOMS: atom_id res chain seq x y z
N MET A 1 53.85 -57.19 11.12
CA MET A 1 52.38 -57.35 11.06
C MET A 1 51.73 -55.97 11.19
N LYS A 2 50.76 -55.67 10.33
CA LYS A 2 50.30 -54.33 9.90
C LYS A 2 49.63 -53.51 11.01
N LYS A 3 50.07 -52.26 11.22
CA LYS A 3 49.33 -51.23 11.98
C LYS A 3 48.15 -50.75 11.12
N GLN A 4 46.91 -50.95 11.60
CA GLN A 4 45.70 -50.43 10.96
C GLN A 4 45.32 -49.10 11.63
N LEU A 5 45.55 -48.00 10.93
CA LEU A 5 45.08 -46.67 11.31
C LEU A 5 43.63 -46.53 10.82
N LYS A 6 42.66 -46.58 11.72
CA LYS A 6 41.24 -46.32 11.38
C LYS A 6 41.00 -44.81 11.46
N LEU A 7 40.91 -44.17 10.29
CA LEU A 7 40.46 -42.79 10.12
C LEU A 7 38.92 -42.77 10.26
N LEU A 8 38.38 -42.13 11.30
CA LEU A 8 36.95 -41.79 11.36
C LEU A 8 36.76 -40.45 10.65
N ALA A 9 36.07 -40.45 9.51
CA ALA A 9 35.64 -39.25 8.82
C ALA A 9 34.41 -38.66 9.53
N ALA A 10 34.55 -37.48 10.13
CA ALA A 10 33.43 -36.70 10.62
C ALA A 10 32.77 -35.98 9.43
N VAL A 11 31.58 -36.42 9.04
CA VAL A 11 30.75 -35.75 8.03
C VAL A 11 29.94 -34.67 8.75
N THR A 12 30.41 -33.43 8.70
CA THR A 12 29.67 -32.28 9.21
C THR A 12 28.63 -31.87 8.17
N LEU A 13 27.35 -32.11 8.46
CA LEU A 13 26.23 -31.66 7.65
C LEU A 13 26.11 -30.13 7.80
N ILE A 14 26.55 -29.38 6.79
CA ILE A 14 26.36 -27.91 6.76
C ILE A 14 24.91 -27.66 6.36
N PHE A 15 24.05 -27.37 7.35
CA PHE A 15 22.74 -26.77 7.09
C PHE A 15 22.96 -25.32 6.66
N THR A 16 22.84 -25.04 5.36
CA THR A 16 22.70 -23.68 4.87
C THR A 16 21.32 -23.16 5.26
N THR A 17 21.25 -22.41 6.36
CA THR A 17 20.06 -21.61 6.66
C THR A 17 19.95 -20.51 5.61
N PHE A 18 19.09 -20.69 4.61
CA PHE A 18 18.59 -19.58 3.82
C PHE A 18 17.75 -18.70 4.75
N ALA A 19 18.41 -17.75 5.42
CA ALA A 19 17.70 -16.63 6.00
C ALA A 19 17.08 -15.87 4.83
N ALA A 20 15.77 -16.06 4.64
CA ALA A 20 14.97 -15.22 3.78
C ALA A 20 15.18 -13.79 4.26
N HIS A 21 16.01 -13.03 3.56
CA HIS A 21 16.11 -11.60 3.78
C HIS A 21 14.70 -11.06 3.55
N ALA A 22 14.07 -10.55 4.61
CA ALA A 22 12.84 -9.80 4.45
C ALA A 22 13.14 -8.69 3.45
N ALA A 23 12.54 -8.79 2.26
CA ALA A 23 12.74 -7.79 1.22
C ALA A 23 12.39 -6.42 1.82
N GLU A 24 13.24 -5.42 1.55
CA GLU A 24 12.97 -4.04 1.94
C GLU A 24 11.52 -3.66 1.55
N PRO A 25 10.79 -2.94 2.42
CA PRO A 25 9.42 -2.59 2.13
C PRO A 25 9.33 -1.85 0.79
N LEU A 26 8.40 -2.29 -0.06
CA LEU A 26 8.05 -1.58 -1.28
C LEU A 26 7.76 -0.09 -1.00
N ALA A 27 8.13 0.79 -1.92
CA ALA A 27 7.84 2.22 -1.84
C ALA A 27 6.33 2.47 -1.69
N LEU A 28 5.49 1.63 -2.32
CA LEU A 28 4.04 1.65 -2.18
C LEU A 28 3.59 1.55 -0.72
N GLN A 29 4.31 0.83 0.14
CA GLN A 29 3.95 0.77 1.57
C GLN A 29 4.00 2.16 2.21
N GLN A 30 5.02 2.95 1.87
CA GLN A 30 5.16 4.29 2.39
C GLN A 30 4.08 5.22 1.83
N VAL A 31 3.81 5.13 0.52
CA VAL A 31 2.68 5.84 -0.13
C VAL A 31 1.37 5.56 0.62
N MET A 32 1.04 4.29 0.85
CA MET A 32 -0.20 3.92 1.55
C MET A 32 -0.26 4.42 3.00
N LYS A 33 0.88 4.52 3.71
CA LYS A 33 0.92 5.13 5.05
C LYS A 33 0.66 6.63 4.98
N ASP A 34 1.25 7.32 4.01
CA ASP A 34 1.10 8.77 3.86
C ASP A 34 -0.31 9.14 3.41
N LEU A 35 -0.91 8.36 2.49
CA LEU A 35 -2.34 8.45 2.19
C LEU A 35 -3.20 8.28 3.45
N GLY A 36 -2.90 7.29 4.28
CA GLY A 36 -3.60 7.08 5.55
C GLY A 36 -3.50 8.27 6.52
N LYS A 37 -2.37 8.97 6.56
CA LYS A 37 -2.22 10.21 7.35
C LYS A 37 -3.05 11.35 6.79
N ASN A 38 -3.05 11.54 5.46
CA ASN A 38 -3.85 12.57 4.81
C ASN A 38 -5.36 12.35 5.03
N MET A 39 -5.83 11.09 5.07
CA MET A 39 -7.22 10.79 5.45
C MET A 39 -7.57 11.25 6.87
N GLN A 40 -6.62 11.16 7.81
CA GLN A 40 -6.81 11.65 9.18
C GLN A 40 -6.83 13.18 9.23
N ILE A 41 -5.96 13.83 8.45
CA ILE A 41 -5.93 15.29 8.33
C ILE A 41 -7.24 15.82 7.74
N VAL A 42 -7.77 15.18 6.68
CA VAL A 42 -9.08 15.54 6.11
C VAL A 42 -10.18 15.43 7.16
N THR A 43 -10.16 14.40 8.00
CA THR A 43 -11.15 14.23 9.07
C THR A 43 -11.09 15.38 10.09
N ASP A 44 -9.89 15.78 10.53
CA ASP A 44 -9.72 16.94 11.42
C ASP A 44 -10.14 18.25 10.72
N GLY A 45 -9.74 18.45 9.46
CA GLY A 45 -10.10 19.61 8.65
C GLY A 45 -11.61 19.78 8.49
N ILE A 46 -12.33 18.70 8.16
CA ILE A 46 -13.80 18.70 8.08
C ILE A 46 -14.42 19.11 9.42
N SER A 47 -13.92 18.59 10.55
CA SER A 47 -14.48 18.88 11.87
C SER A 47 -14.35 20.33 12.32
N ARG A 48 -13.41 21.07 11.71
CA ARG A 48 -13.11 22.48 11.99
C ARG A 48 -13.57 23.42 10.88
N GLU A 49 -14.13 22.87 9.80
CA GLU A 49 -14.44 23.58 8.57
C GLU A 49 -13.20 24.28 7.96
N ASP A 50 -12.01 23.70 8.15
CA ASP A 50 -10.76 24.18 7.55
C ASP A 50 -10.66 23.68 6.11
N TRP A 51 -11.37 24.37 5.21
CA TRP A 51 -11.47 23.95 3.82
C TRP A 51 -10.15 24.05 3.05
N THR A 52 -9.26 24.98 3.42
CA THR A 52 -7.91 25.06 2.84
C THR A 52 -7.10 23.81 3.19
N LEU A 53 -7.18 23.34 4.45
CA LEU A 53 -6.52 22.11 4.87
C LEU A 53 -7.11 20.89 4.16
N VAL A 54 -8.43 20.83 4.00
CA VAL A 54 -9.11 19.73 3.28
C VAL A 54 -8.68 19.71 1.81
N GLU A 55 -8.72 20.85 1.10
CA GLU A 55 -8.29 20.96 -0.31
C GLU A 55 -6.85 20.50 -0.48
N HIS A 56 -5.93 21.04 0.32
CA HIS A 56 -4.52 20.65 0.26
C HIS A 56 -4.31 19.16 0.50
N SER A 57 -4.97 18.60 1.52
CA SER A 57 -4.87 17.18 1.86
C SER A 57 -5.49 16.28 0.80
N ALA A 58 -6.57 16.74 0.15
CA ALA A 58 -7.21 16.06 -0.97
C ALA A 58 -6.27 15.97 -2.18
N HIS A 59 -5.54 17.04 -2.52
CA HIS A 59 -4.49 16.98 -3.54
C HIS A 59 -3.37 16.01 -3.17
N LEU A 60 -2.90 16.02 -1.92
CA LEU A 60 -1.88 15.07 -1.47
C LEU A 60 -2.34 13.60 -1.54
N ILE A 61 -3.66 13.35 -1.57
CA ILE A 61 -4.22 12.03 -1.82
C ILE A 61 -4.31 11.75 -3.32
N GLY A 62 -4.93 12.63 -4.11
CA GLY A 62 -5.14 12.44 -5.56
C GLY A 62 -3.88 12.57 -6.41
N GLU A 63 -2.80 13.15 -5.89
CA GLU A 63 -1.55 13.41 -6.62
C GLU A 63 -0.33 12.85 -5.86
N HIS A 64 -0.55 11.76 -5.13
CA HIS A 64 0.51 11.13 -4.35
C HIS A 64 1.69 10.66 -5.24
N PRO A 65 2.91 10.57 -4.69
CA PRO A 65 4.05 10.02 -5.43
C PRO A 65 3.77 8.60 -5.91
N GLU A 66 4.21 8.29 -7.12
CA GLU A 66 4.09 6.95 -7.67
C GLU A 66 5.23 6.04 -7.20
N ALA A 67 4.96 4.73 -7.14
CA ALA A 67 6.01 3.74 -6.92
C ALA A 67 7.02 3.72 -8.10
N PRO A 68 8.30 3.39 -7.86
CA PRO A 68 9.30 3.23 -8.92
C PRO A 68 8.85 2.24 -10.01
N LEU A 69 9.26 2.46 -11.26
CA LEU A 69 8.81 1.64 -12.39
C LEU A 69 9.09 0.14 -12.21
N SER A 70 10.25 -0.21 -11.64
CA SER A 70 10.62 -1.61 -11.34
C SER A 70 9.66 -2.26 -10.34
N GLU A 71 9.17 -1.50 -9.37
CA GLU A 71 8.17 -1.94 -8.41
C GLU A 71 6.79 -2.08 -9.06
N LYS A 72 6.39 -1.10 -9.88
CA LYS A 72 5.14 -1.17 -10.66
C LYS A 72 5.09 -2.44 -11.51
N VAL A 73 6.18 -2.83 -12.17
CA VAL A 73 6.25 -4.08 -12.96
C VAL A 73 6.01 -5.31 -12.09
N ARG A 74 6.62 -5.38 -10.90
CA ARG A 74 6.41 -6.48 -9.96
C ARG A 74 4.97 -6.56 -9.46
N ILE A 75 4.36 -5.41 -9.16
CA ILE A 75 2.95 -5.32 -8.76
C ILE A 75 2.05 -5.78 -9.91
N MET A 76 2.31 -5.34 -11.15
CA MET A 76 1.54 -5.77 -12.32
C MET A 76 1.63 -7.29 -12.53
N ALA A 77 2.82 -7.86 -12.39
CA ALA A 77 3.01 -9.30 -12.49
C ALA A 77 2.24 -10.07 -11.40
N PHE A 78 2.25 -9.56 -10.16
CA PHE A 78 1.48 -10.13 -9.06
C PHE A 78 -0.04 -10.02 -9.28
N MET A 79 -0.53 -8.87 -9.77
CA MET A 79 -1.95 -8.66 -9.99
C MET A 79 -2.51 -9.52 -11.13
N GLY A 80 -1.71 -9.80 -12.16
CA GLY A 80 -2.10 -10.63 -13.28
C GLY A 80 -3.41 -10.17 -13.92
N SER A 81 -4.38 -11.08 -14.03
CA SER A 81 -5.72 -10.77 -14.60
C SER A 81 -6.52 -9.76 -13.79
N ASN A 82 -6.18 -9.53 -12.51
CA ASN A 82 -6.87 -8.54 -11.67
C ASN A 82 -6.37 -7.10 -11.88
N MET A 83 -5.37 -6.86 -12.72
CA MET A 83 -4.77 -5.54 -12.89
C MET A 83 -5.78 -4.47 -13.31
N GLY A 84 -6.76 -4.82 -14.16
CA GLY A 84 -7.82 -3.90 -14.57
C GLY A 84 -8.69 -3.45 -13.39
N LYS A 85 -9.06 -4.38 -12.50
CA LYS A 85 -9.84 -4.08 -11.29
C LYS A 85 -9.02 -3.26 -10.29
N PHE A 86 -7.74 -3.58 -10.12
CA PHE A 86 -6.82 -2.80 -9.28
C PHE A 86 -6.75 -1.34 -9.74
N LYS A 87 -6.49 -1.11 -11.04
CA LYS A 87 -6.46 0.24 -11.64
C LYS A 87 -7.81 0.96 -11.53
N SER A 88 -8.92 0.23 -11.63
CA SER A 88 -10.25 0.84 -11.50
C SER A 88 -10.48 1.39 -10.09
N PHE A 89 -10.11 0.65 -9.04
CA PHE A 89 -10.21 1.17 -7.67
C PHE A 89 -9.26 2.33 -7.41
N ASP A 90 -8.02 2.23 -7.90
CA ASP A 90 -7.04 3.31 -7.85
C ASP A 90 -7.61 4.59 -8.49
N GLY A 91 -8.09 4.50 -9.73
CA GLY A 91 -8.72 5.62 -10.43
C GLY A 91 -9.93 6.21 -9.70
N GLN A 92 -10.80 5.38 -9.13
CA GLN A 92 -11.95 5.85 -8.33
C GLN A 92 -11.52 6.65 -7.09
N THR A 93 -10.43 6.24 -6.43
CA THR A 93 -9.89 6.98 -5.28
C THR A 93 -9.25 8.30 -5.68
N HIS A 94 -8.52 8.35 -6.80
CA HIS A 94 -7.99 9.59 -7.35
C HIS A 94 -9.11 10.57 -7.72
N GLU A 95 -10.13 10.10 -8.44
CA GLU A 95 -11.28 10.92 -8.84
C GLU A 95 -12.03 11.49 -7.62
N ALA A 96 -12.33 10.66 -6.63
CA ALA A 96 -13.00 11.10 -5.41
C ALA A 96 -12.17 12.12 -4.61
N ALA A 97 -10.85 11.99 -4.60
CA ALA A 97 -9.97 12.97 -3.98
C ALA A 97 -9.98 14.32 -4.71
N HIS A 98 -9.97 14.32 -6.05
CA HIS A 98 -10.10 15.55 -6.83
C HIS A 98 -11.47 16.23 -6.64
N GLU A 99 -12.56 15.47 -6.69
CA GLU A 99 -13.92 15.99 -6.42
C GLU A 99 -14.02 16.60 -5.00
N MET A 100 -13.34 16.00 -4.02
CA MET A 100 -13.27 16.53 -2.65
C MET A 100 -12.47 17.84 -2.56
N ALA A 101 -11.38 17.97 -3.33
CA ALA A 101 -10.61 19.20 -3.41
C ALA A 101 -11.46 20.34 -3.99
N GLU A 102 -12.18 20.09 -5.09
CA GLU A 102 -13.10 21.04 -5.70
C GLU A 102 -14.21 21.46 -4.71
N ALA A 103 -14.81 20.50 -4.02
CA ALA A 103 -15.84 20.77 -3.02
C ALA A 103 -15.33 21.63 -1.85
N ALA A 104 -14.09 21.39 -1.40
CA ALA A 104 -13.46 22.19 -0.36
C ALA A 104 -13.15 23.61 -0.84
N GLN A 105 -12.69 23.77 -2.08
CA GLN A 105 -12.48 25.08 -2.70
C GLN A 105 -13.79 25.88 -2.79
N GLU A 106 -14.90 25.21 -3.11
CA GLU A 106 -16.26 25.78 -3.12
C GLU A 106 -16.82 26.03 -1.70
N LYS A 107 -16.15 25.54 -0.65
CA LYS A 107 -16.59 25.55 0.76
C LYS A 107 -17.94 24.84 0.96
N ASP A 108 -18.24 23.87 0.11
CA ASP A 108 -19.44 23.05 0.21
C ASP A 108 -19.18 21.86 1.14
N GLY A 109 -19.43 22.07 2.44
CA GLY A 109 -19.19 21.05 3.46
C GLY A 109 -20.00 19.75 3.25
N GLN A 110 -21.21 19.83 2.68
CA GLN A 110 -22.01 18.62 2.40
C GLN A 110 -21.39 17.82 1.26
N LYS A 111 -20.96 18.49 0.19
CA LYS A 111 -20.26 17.87 -0.93
C LYS A 111 -18.89 17.32 -0.51
N VAL A 112 -18.15 18.00 0.37
CA VAL A 112 -16.91 17.49 0.98
C VAL A 112 -17.17 16.18 1.73
N ILE A 113 -18.19 16.11 2.58
CA ILE A 113 -18.51 14.89 3.33
C ILE A 113 -18.89 13.74 2.36
N ALA A 114 -19.70 14.02 1.35
CA ALA A 114 -20.13 13.01 0.38
C ALA A 114 -18.96 12.45 -0.46
N THR A 115 -18.08 13.33 -0.94
CA THR A 115 -16.88 12.94 -1.71
C THR A 115 -15.84 12.24 -0.83
N PHE A 116 -15.69 12.65 0.43
CA PHE A 116 -14.85 11.94 1.40
C PHE A 116 -15.36 10.53 1.68
N GLN A 117 -16.68 10.34 1.78
CA GLN A 117 -17.28 9.01 1.90
C GLN A 117 -16.99 8.14 0.66
N LYS A 118 -17.14 8.70 -0.55
CA LYS A 118 -16.79 8.00 -1.81
C LYS A 118 -15.34 7.52 -1.78
N LEU A 119 -14.42 8.38 -1.35
CA LEU A 119 -13.00 8.07 -1.20
C LEU A 119 -12.77 6.95 -0.17
N GLN A 120 -13.38 7.03 1.03
CA GLN A 120 -13.27 6.00 2.06
C GLN A 120 -13.75 4.63 1.58
N ILE A 121 -14.87 4.59 0.85
CA ILE A 121 -15.41 3.36 0.25
C ILE A 121 -14.44 2.79 -0.79
N GLY A 122 -13.85 3.64 -1.64
CA GLY A 122 -12.85 3.22 -2.62
C GLY A 122 -11.61 2.58 -1.97
N CYS A 123 -11.06 3.21 -0.92
CA CYS A 123 -9.95 2.67 -0.15
C CYS A 123 -10.31 1.30 0.45
N LEU A 124 -11.50 1.19 1.07
CA LEU A 124 -11.96 -0.05 1.68
C LEU A 124 -12.11 -1.18 0.65
N ALA A 125 -12.73 -0.88 -0.50
CA ALA A 125 -12.95 -1.86 -1.56
C ALA A 125 -11.62 -2.42 -2.12
N CYS A 126 -10.63 -1.55 -2.37
CA CYS A 126 -9.30 -1.96 -2.79
C CYS A 126 -8.62 -2.82 -1.72
N HIS A 127 -8.68 -2.38 -0.46
CA HIS A 127 -8.07 -3.11 0.65
C HIS A 127 -8.68 -4.50 0.84
N GLN A 128 -10.00 -4.62 0.83
CA GLN A 128 -10.68 -5.91 0.95
C GLN A 128 -10.34 -6.84 -0.21
N ALA A 129 -10.25 -6.31 -1.43
CA ALA A 129 -9.96 -7.11 -2.62
C ALA A 129 -8.51 -7.59 -2.70
N PHE A 130 -7.54 -6.75 -2.29
CA PHE A 130 -6.13 -6.98 -2.65
C PHE A 130 -5.15 -6.99 -1.48
N ARG A 131 -5.41 -6.25 -0.40
CA ARG A 131 -4.43 -6.07 0.69
C ARG A 131 -4.01 -7.40 1.35
N PRO A 132 -4.89 -8.36 1.67
CA PRO A 132 -4.47 -9.61 2.31
C PRO A 132 -3.47 -10.40 1.49
N ALA A 133 -3.78 -10.65 0.21
CA ALA A 133 -2.90 -11.38 -0.69
C ALA A 133 -1.61 -10.61 -1.01
N PHE A 134 -1.71 -9.28 -1.17
CA PHE A 134 -0.57 -8.42 -1.42
C PHE A 134 0.45 -8.47 -0.28
N VAL A 135 -0.02 -8.30 0.97
CA VAL A 135 0.84 -8.29 2.15
C VAL A 135 1.47 -9.67 2.37
N ALA A 136 0.70 -10.74 2.18
CA ALA A 136 1.23 -12.10 2.25
C ALA A 136 2.34 -12.35 1.23
N HIS A 137 2.14 -11.90 -0.02
CA HIS A 137 3.11 -12.09 -1.09
C HIS A 137 4.39 -11.26 -0.92
N PHE A 138 4.25 -9.97 -0.62
CA PHE A 138 5.39 -9.05 -0.61
C PHE A 138 6.09 -8.93 0.75
N TYR A 139 5.42 -9.27 1.86
CA TYR A 139 5.96 -9.08 3.21
C TYR A 139 5.93 -10.33 4.09
N GLY A 140 5.37 -11.44 3.61
CA GLY A 140 5.31 -12.70 4.37
C GLY A 140 4.48 -12.62 5.67
N LYS A 141 3.59 -11.62 5.78
CA LYS A 141 2.70 -11.42 6.93
C LYS A 141 1.25 -11.60 6.49
N SER A 142 0.42 -12.23 7.34
CA SER A 142 -1.03 -12.14 7.16
C SER A 142 -1.48 -10.72 7.46
N ALA A 143 -2.34 -10.14 6.60
CA ALA A 143 -2.97 -8.85 6.93
C ALA A 143 -3.92 -9.08 8.12
N ASN A 144 -3.62 -8.45 9.26
CA ASN A 144 -4.54 -8.38 10.40
C ASN A 144 -5.63 -7.34 10.12
#